data_AF-A0A1V5MLQ8-F1
#
_entry.id   AF-A0A1V5MLQ8-F1
#
_cell.length_a   1.000
_cell.length_b   1.000
_cell.length_c   1.000
_cell.angle_alpha   90.00
_cell.angle_beta   90.00
_cell.angle_gamma   90.00
#
_symmetry.space_group_name_H-M   'P 1'
#
loop_
_entity.id
_entity.type
_entity.pdbx_description
1 polymer ?
#
loop_
_entity_poly.entity_id
_entity_poly.type
_entity_poly.pdbx_seq_one_letter_code
_entity_poly.pdbx_strand_id
1 'polypeptide(L)'
;MNDQAFDCYARFSPNGIVPQKVPATLLHGNLPILRHDWDINQEDPAQAAQTLVQRIQGRQPLHFHWFRNILKTPAWYVQVHQNVKKECPQAEFLDAPTFFELYRIYLQTTPVAAQGKIKIPWPHWPQ
;
A
#
# COMPACT_ATOMS: atom_id res chain seq x y z
N MET A 1 6.73 -8.76 -13.26
CA MET A 1 7.41 -7.77 -14.13
C MET A 1 8.89 -8.13 -14.17
N ASN A 2 9.63 -7.71 -15.20
CA ASN A 2 11.07 -7.92 -15.31
C ASN A 2 11.82 -6.59 -15.10
N ASP A 3 13.15 -6.65 -15.03
CA ASP A 3 14.01 -5.50 -14.74
C ASP A 3 13.88 -4.40 -15.79
N GLN A 4 13.78 -4.76 -17.08
CA GLN A 4 13.58 -3.78 -18.16
C GLN A 4 12.30 -2.96 -17.97
N ALA A 5 11.21 -3.59 -17.52
CA ALA A 5 9.99 -2.87 -17.21
C ALA A 5 10.20 -1.90 -16.04
N PHE A 6 10.89 -2.34 -14.97
CA PHE A 6 11.21 -1.47 -13.84
C PHE A 6 12.12 -0.30 -14.22
N ASP A 7 13.13 -0.52 -15.07
CA ASP A 7 14.01 0.52 -15.58
C ASP A 7 13.23 1.57 -16.38
N CYS A 8 12.23 1.16 -17.16
CA CYS A 8 11.31 2.08 -17.81
C CYS A 8 10.55 2.92 -16.78
N TYR A 9 9.91 2.30 -15.78
CA TYR A 9 9.19 3.02 -14.73
C TYR A 9 10.09 3.97 -13.93
N ALA A 10 11.34 3.59 -13.67
CA ALA A 10 12.30 4.44 -12.98
C ALA A 10 12.59 5.75 -13.73
N ARG A 11 12.39 5.80 -15.05
CA ARG A 11 12.58 6.99 -15.86
C ARG A 11 11.38 7.93 -15.87
N PHE A 12 10.15 7.40 -15.93
CA PHE A 12 8.94 8.23 -16.07
C PHE A 12 8.15 8.41 -14.77
N SER A 13 8.31 7.52 -13.79
CA SER A 13 7.68 7.58 -12.48
C SER A 13 8.72 7.20 -11.40
N PRO A 14 9.81 8.00 -11.27
CA PRO A 14 10.91 7.69 -10.35
C PRO A 14 10.47 7.66 -8.89
N ASN A 15 9.33 8.29 -8.57
CA ASN A 15 8.86 8.41 -7.21
C ASN A 15 8.34 7.09 -6.66
N GLY A 16 7.75 6.23 -7.48
CA GLY A 16 7.30 4.92 -7.04
C GLY A 16 6.12 4.39 -7.84
N ILE A 17 5.90 3.09 -7.75
CA ILE A 17 4.85 2.40 -8.50
C ILE A 17 4.13 1.37 -7.65
N VAL A 18 2.89 1.07 -8.03
CA VAL A 18 2.02 0.12 -7.34
C VAL A 18 1.52 -1.00 -8.26
N PRO A 19 2.40 -1.91 -8.73
CA PRO A 19 2.02 -2.99 -9.65
C PRO A 19 1.37 -4.20 -8.95
N GLN A 20 0.77 -5.09 -9.74
CA GLN A 20 0.06 -6.28 -9.22
C GLN A 20 0.92 -7.54 -9.07
N LYS A 21 1.74 -7.87 -10.07
CA LYS A 21 2.47 -9.16 -10.15
C LYS A 21 3.95 -8.98 -9.81
N VAL A 22 4.22 -8.66 -8.55
CA VAL A 22 5.56 -8.41 -7.97
C VAL A 22 5.64 -8.98 -6.53
N PRO A 23 6.83 -9.05 -5.90
CA PRO A 23 6.93 -9.21 -4.45
C PRO A 23 6.16 -8.12 -3.72
N ALA A 24 5.80 -8.34 -2.45
CA ALA A 24 4.95 -7.40 -1.73
C ALA A 24 5.54 -5.99 -1.57
N THR A 25 6.86 -5.91 -1.51
CA THR A 25 7.67 -4.72 -1.33
C THR A 25 8.99 -4.95 -2.06
N LEU A 26 9.57 -3.93 -2.69
CA LEU A 26 10.81 -4.05 -3.46
C LEU A 26 11.41 -2.66 -3.68
N LEU A 27 12.73 -2.58 -3.68
CA LEU A 27 13.48 -1.41 -4.16
C LEU A 27 14.29 -1.81 -5.39
N HIS A 28 13.94 -1.25 -6.56
CA HIS A 28 14.69 -1.48 -7.80
C HIS A 28 15.58 -0.27 -8.08
N GLY A 29 16.88 -0.37 -7.79
CA GLY A 29 17.77 0.79 -7.78
C GLY A 29 17.29 1.80 -6.72
N ASN A 30 16.72 2.94 -7.17
CA ASN A 30 16.10 3.94 -6.29
C ASN A 30 14.56 4.03 -6.42
N LEU A 31 13.96 3.16 -7.23
CA LEU A 31 12.51 3.11 -7.48
C LEU A 31 11.82 2.27 -6.40
N PRO A 32 11.00 2.85 -5.51
CA PRO A 32 10.23 2.09 -4.54
C PRO A 32 9.01 1.43 -5.22
N ILE A 33 8.83 0.13 -4.98
CA ILE A 33 7.80 -0.69 -5.63
C ILE A 33 6.98 -1.39 -4.55
N LEU A 34 5.71 -1.00 -4.42
CA LEU A 34 4.78 -1.64 -3.50
C LEU A 34 3.78 -2.49 -4.28
N ARG A 35 3.52 -3.73 -3.88
CA ARG A 35 2.43 -4.48 -4.52
C ARG A 35 1.09 -3.87 -4.13
N HIS A 36 0.22 -3.63 -5.13
CA HIS A 36 -1.16 -3.22 -4.88
C HIS A 36 -1.84 -4.17 -3.87
N ASP A 37 -2.71 -3.63 -3.03
CA ASP A 37 -3.59 -4.42 -2.18
C ASP A 37 -4.99 -4.53 -2.80
N TRP A 38 -5.94 -4.94 -1.97
CA TRP A 38 -7.37 -4.98 -2.21
C TRP A 38 -7.94 -3.65 -2.70
N ASP A 39 -8.97 -3.75 -3.57
CA ASP A 39 -9.77 -2.60 -3.97
C ASP A 39 -10.91 -2.39 -2.96
N ILE A 40 -10.98 -1.20 -2.37
CA ILE A 40 -11.98 -0.82 -1.36
C ILE A 40 -13.21 -0.27 -2.07
N ASN A 41 -14.21 -1.12 -2.28
CA ASN A 41 -15.39 -0.78 -3.08
C ASN A 41 -16.68 -0.64 -2.27
N GLN A 42 -16.63 -0.85 -0.95
CA GLN A 42 -17.80 -0.75 -0.08
C GLN A 42 -18.41 0.66 -0.16
N GLU A 43 -19.74 0.72 -0.31
CA GLU A 43 -20.47 2.00 -0.27
C GLU A 43 -20.56 2.54 1.15
N ASP A 44 -20.69 1.66 2.15
CA ASP A 44 -20.69 2.02 3.56
C ASP A 44 -19.27 2.33 4.08
N PRO A 45 -19.01 3.57 4.54
CA PRO A 45 -17.71 3.97 5.09
C PRO A 45 -17.25 3.15 6.30
N ALA A 46 -18.16 2.62 7.11
CA ALA A 46 -17.78 1.78 8.25
C ALA A 46 -17.21 0.43 7.79
N GLN A 47 -17.86 -0.20 6.81
CA GLN A 47 -17.39 -1.46 6.23
C GLN A 47 -16.07 -1.29 5.46
N ALA A 48 -15.91 -0.16 4.76
CA ALA A 48 -14.65 0.19 4.11
C ALA A 48 -13.51 0.35 5.13
N ALA A 49 -13.75 1.06 6.24
CA ALA A 49 -12.78 1.24 7.32
C ALA A 49 -12.40 -0.09 7.98
N GLN A 50 -13.38 -0.93 8.30
CA GLN A 50 -13.14 -2.27 8.84
C GLN A 50 -12.27 -3.11 7.90
N THR A 51 -12.56 -3.06 6.59
CA THR A 51 -11.77 -3.76 5.57
C THR A 51 -10.33 -3.24 5.58
N LEU A 52 -10.11 -1.93 5.56
CA LEU A 52 -8.77 -1.33 5.62
C LEU A 52 -7.98 -1.80 6.85
N VAL A 53 -8.59 -1.74 8.04
CA VAL A 53 -7.95 -2.14 9.29
C VAL A 53 -7.59 -3.63 9.27
N GLN A 54 -8.52 -4.49 8.83
CA GLN A 54 -8.25 -5.92 8.68
C GLN A 54 -7.10 -6.19 7.71
N ARG A 55 -7.03 -5.46 6.59
CA ARG A 55 -5.93 -5.61 5.61
C ARG A 55 -4.59 -5.14 6.17
N ILE A 56 -4.57 -4.04 6.92
CA ILE A 56 -3.35 -3.53 7.57
C ILE A 56 -2.83 -4.55 8.60
N GLN A 57 -3.72 -5.07 9.45
CA GLN A 57 -3.37 -6.05 10.48
C GLN A 57 -3.01 -7.42 9.91
N GLY A 58 -3.73 -7.88 8.87
CA GLY A 58 -3.49 -9.18 8.25
C GLY A 58 -2.22 -9.25 7.40
N ARG A 59 -1.59 -8.12 7.11
CA ARG A 59 -0.37 -8.03 6.27
C ARG A 59 0.91 -7.79 7.05
N GLN A 60 0.90 -7.90 8.37
CA GLN A 60 2.12 -7.82 9.16
C GLN A 60 3.17 -8.82 8.64
N PRO A 61 4.47 -8.43 8.58
CA PRO A 61 5.06 -7.21 9.14
C PRO A 61 5.16 -6.03 8.14
N LEU A 62 4.31 -5.95 7.11
CA LEU A 62 4.34 -4.82 6.19
C LEU A 62 3.74 -3.55 6.84
N HIS A 63 4.42 -2.41 6.70
CA HIS A 63 3.99 -1.13 7.29
C HIS A 63 3.37 -0.14 6.27
N PHE A 64 3.63 -0.33 4.98
CA PHE A 64 3.14 0.54 3.92
C PHE A 64 2.04 -0.15 3.14
N HIS A 65 0.92 0.55 2.93
CA HIS A 65 -0.26 0.01 2.26
C HIS A 65 -0.78 1.00 1.23
N TRP A 66 -1.22 0.48 0.09
CA TRP A 66 -1.84 1.27 -0.96
C TRP A 66 -3.11 0.57 -1.43
N PHE A 67 -4.23 1.26 -1.27
CA PHE A 67 -5.55 0.78 -1.62
C PHE A 67 -6.11 1.64 -2.76
N ARG A 68 -6.88 1.02 -3.64
CA ARG A 68 -7.59 1.74 -4.70
C ARG A 68 -9.07 1.66 -4.41
N ASN A 69 -9.81 2.68 -4.86
CA ASN A 69 -11.26 2.62 -4.88
C ASN A 69 -11.78 3.24 -6.18
N ILE A 70 -12.99 2.84 -6.57
CA ILE A 70 -13.79 3.65 -7.50
C ILE A 70 -14.09 4.98 -6.80
N LEU A 71 -14.05 6.08 -7.56
CA LEU A 71 -14.26 7.43 -7.03
C LEU A 71 -15.51 7.49 -6.14
N LYS A 72 -15.33 7.96 -4.90
CA LYS A 72 -16.40 8.22 -3.93
C LYS A 72 -16.56 9.72 -3.68
N THR A 73 -17.60 10.09 -2.94
CA THR A 73 -17.79 11.49 -2.55
C THR A 73 -16.74 11.91 -1.51
N PRO A 74 -16.38 13.20 -1.41
CA PRO A 74 -15.46 13.69 -0.37
C PRO A 74 -15.91 13.33 1.06
N ALA A 75 -17.23 13.40 1.32
CA ALA A 75 -17.80 13.05 2.62
C ALA A 75 -17.56 11.58 2.98
N TRP A 76 -17.61 10.67 2.00
CA TRP A 76 -17.29 9.26 2.19
C TRP A 76 -15.84 9.09 2.67
N TYR A 77 -14.87 9.76 2.02
CA TYR A 77 -13.45 9.67 2.41
C TYR A 77 -13.21 10.19 3.83
N VAL A 78 -13.87 11.29 4.21
CA VAL A 78 -13.79 11.84 5.58
C VAL A 78 -14.30 10.83 6.61
N GLN A 79 -15.44 10.17 6.35
CA GLN A 79 -16.01 9.19 7.26
C GLN A 79 -15.14 7.93 7.37
N VAL A 80 -14.58 7.43 6.25
CA VAL A 80 -13.62 6.32 6.29
C VAL A 80 -12.40 6.68 7.12
N HIS A 81 -11.80 7.86 6.90
CA HIS A 81 -10.64 8.32 7.67
C HIS A 81 -10.94 8.36 9.17
N GLN A 82 -12.07 8.93 9.56
CA GLN A 82 -12.49 9.00 10.97
C GLN A 82 -12.69 7.61 11.58
N ASN A 83 -13.33 6.69 10.86
CA ASN A 83 -13.57 5.33 11.33
C ASN A 83 -12.26 4.54 11.47
N VAL A 84 -11.36 4.63 10.48
CA VAL A 84 -10.03 4.00 10.56
C VAL A 84 -9.23 4.54 11.74
N LYS A 85 -9.22 5.86 11.99
CA LYS A 85 -8.48 6.43 13.13
C LYS A 85 -9.05 6.01 14.50
N LYS A 86 -10.34 5.68 14.59
CA LYS A 86 -10.92 5.12 15.83
C LYS A 86 -10.44 3.69 16.09
N GLU A 87 -10.39 2.87 15.05
CA GLU A 87 -10.05 1.43 15.16
C GLU A 87 -8.54 1.15 15.11
N CYS A 88 -7.79 1.95 14.37
CA CYS A 88 -6.34 1.87 14.21
C CYS A 88 -5.72 3.27 14.36
N PRO A 89 -5.59 3.79 15.60
CA PRO A 89 -5.09 5.15 15.84
C PRO A 89 -3.68 5.42 15.31
N GLN A 90 -2.87 4.37 15.15
CA GLN A 90 -1.50 4.42 14.64
C GLN A 90 -1.42 4.51 13.11
N ALA A 91 -2.52 4.27 12.39
CA ALA A 91 -2.54 4.39 10.94
C ALA A 91 -2.51 5.87 10.54
N GLU A 92 -1.65 6.20 9.58
CA GLU A 92 -1.53 7.55 9.03
C GLU A 92 -1.90 7.54 7.54
N PHE A 93 -2.73 8.50 7.16
CA PHE A 93 -3.12 8.73 5.77
C PHE A 93 -2.20 9.78 5.17
N LEU A 94 -1.62 9.46 4.01
CA LEU A 94 -0.63 10.30 3.36
C LEU A 94 -1.08 10.61 1.93
N ASP A 95 -0.69 11.79 1.44
CA ASP A 95 -0.69 12.06 0.01
C ASP A 95 0.37 11.19 -0.70
N ALA A 96 0.21 11.03 -2.01
CA ALA A 96 1.07 10.15 -2.81
C ALA A 96 2.56 10.56 -2.79
N PRO A 97 2.95 11.84 -3.01
CA PRO A 97 4.34 12.28 -2.87
C PRO A 97 4.95 11.92 -1.51
N THR A 98 4.29 12.28 -0.40
CA THR A 98 4.79 12.02 0.95
C THR A 98 4.92 10.52 1.21
N PHE A 99 3.91 9.74 0.81
CA PHE A 99 3.91 8.28 0.96
C PHE A 99 5.14 7.65 0.31
N PHE A 100 5.41 7.98 -0.95
CA PHE A 100 6.49 7.35 -1.71
C PHE A 100 7.88 7.76 -1.23
N GLU A 101 8.03 9.00 -0.76
CA GLU A 101 9.31 9.44 -0.18
C GLU A 101 9.62 8.67 1.11
N LEU A 102 8.67 8.61 2.04
CA LEU A 102 8.82 7.86 3.29
C LEU A 102 9.03 6.36 3.03
N TYR A 103 8.31 5.81 2.04
CA TYR A 103 8.45 4.42 1.65
C TYR A 103 9.85 4.13 1.09
N ARG A 104 10.40 5.02 0.26
CA ARG A 104 11.77 4.88 -0.24
C ARG A 104 12.79 4.89 0.91
N ILE A 105 12.69 5.84 1.84
CA ILE A 105 13.57 5.93 3.01
C ILE A 105 13.50 4.64 3.84
N TYR A 106 12.29 4.12 4.05
CA TYR A 106 12.09 2.83 4.73
C TYR A 106 12.81 1.68 4.01
N LEU A 107 12.69 1.59 2.69
CA LEU A 107 13.36 0.54 1.92
C LEU A 107 14.88 0.67 1.95
N GLN A 108 15.42 1.88 1.82
CA GLN A 108 16.85 2.14 1.90
C GLN A 108 17.45 1.73 3.26
N THR A 109 16.67 1.82 4.32
CA THR A 109 17.08 1.46 5.69
C THR A 109 16.68 0.04 6.11
N THR A 110 15.90 -0.68 5.29
CA THR A 110 15.37 -2.02 5.60
C THR A 110 15.69 -3.03 4.48
N PRO A 111 16.90 -3.63 4.47
CA PRO A 111 17.35 -4.50 3.37
C PRO A 111 16.43 -5.69 3.06
N VAL A 112 15.80 -6.29 4.08
CA VAL A 112 14.87 -7.42 3.90
C VAL A 112 13.62 -6.99 3.11
N ALA A 113 13.12 -5.78 3.34
CA ALA A 113 12.01 -5.19 2.62
C ALA A 113 12.41 -4.79 1.19
N ALA A 114 13.57 -4.15 1.05
CA ALA A 114 14.11 -3.74 -0.24
C ALA A 114 14.31 -4.92 -1.20
N GLN A 115 14.69 -6.09 -0.69
CA GLN A 115 14.92 -7.30 -1.49
C GLN A 115 13.63 -8.12 -1.72
N GLY A 116 12.47 -7.65 -1.24
CA GLY A 116 11.20 -8.37 -1.35
C GLY A 116 11.14 -9.68 -0.59
N LYS A 117 11.91 -9.79 0.49
CA LYS A 117 12.02 -11.00 1.32
C LYS A 117 11.09 -10.98 2.53
N ILE A 118 10.29 -9.92 2.70
CA ILE A 118 9.21 -9.90 3.71
C ILE A 118 8.16 -10.94 3.33
N LYS A 119 7.98 -11.92 4.23
CA LYS A 119 6.91 -12.91 4.13
C LYS A 119 5.63 -12.29 4.67
N ILE A 120 4.66 -12.09 3.79
CA ILE A 120 3.31 -11.67 4.18
C ILE A 120 2.46 -12.94 4.23
N PRO A 121 1.65 -13.15 5.28
CA PRO A 121 0.63 -14.19 5.30
C PRO A 121 -0.20 -14.09 4.02
N TRP A 122 -0.39 -15.20 3.31
CA TRP A 122 -1.29 -15.20 2.15
C TRP A 122 -2.67 -14.77 2.63
N PRO A 123 -3.35 -13.83 1.94
CA PRO A 123 -4.71 -13.50 2.30
C PRO A 123 -5.56 -14.77 2.16
N HIS A 124 -6.19 -15.19 3.25
CA HIS A 124 -7.29 -16.15 3.16
C HIS A 124 -8.39 -15.46 2.35
N TRP A 125 -8.61 -15.92 1.13
CA TRP A 125 -9.79 -15.56 0.37
C TRP A 125 -10.99 -16.15 1.14
N PRO A 126 -11.92 -15.34 1.69
CA PRO A 126 -13.21 -15.91 2.05
C PRO A 126 -13.81 -16.48 0.75
N GLN A 127 -14.17 -17.77 0.80
CA GLN A 127 -14.93 -18.41 -0.27
C GLN A 127 -16.31 -17.76 -0.40
#